data_AF-A0A937MWK2-F1
#
_entry.id   AF-A0A937MWK2-F1
#
_cell.length_a   1.000
_cell.length_b   1.000
_cell.length_c   1.000
_cell.angle_alpha   90.00
_cell.angle_beta   90.00
_cell.angle_gamma   90.00
#
_symmetry.space_group_name_H-M   'P 1'
#
loop_
_entity.id
_entity.type
_entity.pdbx_description
1 polymer ?
#
loop_
_entity_poly.entity_id
_entity_poly.type
_entity_poly.pdbx_seq_one_letter_code
_entity_poly.pdbx_strand_id
1 'polypeptide(L)'
;MKVRKQVSKIINNAKNIKILSVLAMISIFLFYIGCAPTWGPSDNEAIQFVRDHYLFYANGEAVQATVASRGEYIEKRGCYPITFEIISSSGRKSTKTFYFYKNESGKVEMREF
;
A
#
# COMPACT_ATOMS: atom_id res chain seq x y z
N MET A 1 -16.42 43.72 32.98
CA MET A 1 -16.70 43.16 31.64
C MET A 1 -15.45 43.12 30.72
N LYS A 2 -14.27 42.67 31.22
CA LYS A 2 -13.00 42.64 30.45
C LYS A 2 -12.37 41.25 30.28
N VAL A 3 -12.76 40.26 31.10
CA VAL A 3 -12.14 38.92 31.12
C VAL A 3 -12.61 38.03 29.95
N ARG A 4 -13.90 38.11 29.56
CA ARG A 4 -14.46 37.27 28.49
C ARG A 4 -13.83 37.52 27.10
N LYS A 5 -13.36 38.74 26.83
CA LYS A 5 -12.70 39.08 25.55
C LYS A 5 -11.30 38.48 25.41
N GLN A 6 -10.56 38.31 26.51
CA GLN A 6 -9.22 37.71 26.44
C GLN A 6 -9.29 36.20 26.18
N VAL A 7 -10.24 35.50 26.80
CA VAL A 7 -10.40 34.04 26.63
C VAL A 7 -10.76 33.68 25.18
N SER A 8 -11.66 34.43 24.53
CA SER A 8 -11.99 34.20 23.11
C SER A 8 -10.80 34.42 22.16
N LYS A 9 -9.88 35.34 22.49
CA LYS A 9 -8.70 35.61 21.66
C LYS A 9 -7.68 34.47 21.72
N ILE A 10 -7.54 33.84 22.89
CA ILE A 10 -6.65 32.68 23.10
C ILE A 10 -7.19 31.45 22.36
N ILE A 11 -8.50 31.19 22.43
CA ILE A 11 -9.14 30.04 21.76
C ILE A 11 -9.03 30.13 20.23
N ASN A 12 -9.21 31.33 19.67
CA ASN A 12 -9.10 31.53 18.21
C ASN A 12 -7.66 31.40 17.70
N ASN A 13 -6.65 31.80 18.49
CA ASN A 13 -5.24 31.56 18.16
C ASN A 13 -4.88 30.07 18.21
N ALA A 14 -5.37 29.32 19.20
CA ALA A 14 -5.08 27.89 19.32
C ALA A 14 -5.68 27.05 18.18
N LYS A 15 -6.84 27.44 17.63
CA LYS A 15 -7.45 26.77 16.47
C LYS A 15 -6.67 27.01 15.18
N ASN A 16 -6.17 28.23 14.95
CA ASN A 16 -5.35 28.53 13.76
C ASN A 16 -3.99 27.84 13.80
N ILE A 17 -3.37 27.71 14.97
CA ILE A 17 -2.08 27.00 15.12
C ILE A 17 -2.21 25.51 14.83
N LYS A 18 -3.33 24.87 15.21
CA LYS A 18 -3.59 23.45 14.89
C LYS A 18 -3.86 23.19 13.41
N ILE A 19 -4.42 24.16 12.68
CA ILE A 19 -4.70 24.02 11.24
C ILE A 19 -3.42 24.24 10.43
N LEU A 20 -2.54 25.16 10.86
CA LEU A 20 -1.26 25.39 10.19
C LEU A 20 -0.29 24.19 10.29
N SER A 21 -0.37 23.37 11.34
CA SER A 21 0.50 22.18 11.46
C SER A 21 0.02 20.99 10.62
N VAL A 22 -1.24 20.98 10.16
CA VAL A 22 -1.79 19.88 9.32
C VAL A 22 -1.52 20.14 7.83
N LEU A 23 -1.35 21.40 7.42
CA LEU A 23 -1.01 21.74 6.02
C LEU A 23 0.50 21.67 5.71
N ALA A 24 1.38 21.62 6.70
CA ALA A 24 2.83 21.58 6.50
C ALA A 24 3.43 20.16 6.36
N MET A 25 2.61 19.11 6.40
CA MET A 25 3.07 17.70 6.33
C MET A 25 2.57 16.92 5.11
N ILE A 26 2.27 17.59 3.99
CA ILE A 26 2.09 16.92 2.69
C ILE A 26 2.80 17.74 1.61
N SER A 27 4.12 17.88 1.74
CA SER A 27 4.96 18.28 0.62
C SER A 27 6.35 17.68 0.79
N ILE A 28 6.41 16.36 0.64
CA ILE A 28 7.63 15.65 0.26
C ILE A 28 7.37 15.15 -1.16
N PHE A 29 7.37 16.07 -2.12
CA PHE A 29 7.53 15.72 -3.53
C PHE A 29 9.02 15.65 -3.79
N LEU A 30 9.61 14.51 -3.42
CA LEU A 30 10.98 14.18 -3.82
C LEU A 30 11.01 14.08 -5.35
N PHE A 31 11.60 15.09 -6.00
CA PHE A 31 12.11 14.96 -7.35
C PHE A 31 13.29 13.98 -7.34
N TYR A 32 12.99 12.68 -7.34
CA TYR A 32 13.92 11.67 -7.83
C TYR A 32 13.80 11.65 -9.36
N ILE A 33 14.71 12.36 -10.03
CA ILE A 33 15.00 12.07 -11.43
C ILE A 33 15.85 10.79 -11.42
N GLY A 34 15.15 9.66 -11.50
CA GLY A 34 15.72 8.33 -11.64
C GLY A 34 14.53 7.41 -11.81
N CYS A 35 14.28 6.94 -13.04
CA CYS A 35 13.16 6.11 -13.49
C CYS A 35 11.96 6.13 -12.53
N ALA A 36 10.95 6.96 -12.82
CA ALA A 36 9.66 6.88 -12.15
C ALA A 36 9.28 5.40 -12.04
N PRO A 37 8.95 4.89 -10.84
CA PRO A 37 8.71 3.48 -10.65
C PRO A 37 7.63 3.07 -11.65
N THR A 38 8.07 2.27 -12.62
CA THR A 38 7.22 1.45 -13.45
C THR A 38 6.25 0.78 -12.49
N TRP A 39 4.98 1.17 -12.64
CA TRP A 39 3.88 0.91 -11.73
C TRP A 39 4.00 -0.43 -10.95
N GLY A 40 3.58 -0.43 -9.68
CA GLY A 40 3.40 -1.64 -8.87
C GLY A 40 2.23 -1.49 -7.90
N PRO A 41 1.55 -2.58 -7.48
CA PRO A 41 0.44 -2.51 -6.54
C PRO A 41 0.94 -2.15 -5.13
N SER A 42 0.07 -1.50 -4.35
CA SER A 42 0.31 -1.30 -2.92
C SER A 42 0.31 -2.64 -2.17
N ASP A 43 0.86 -2.67 -0.95
CA ASP A 43 0.87 -3.90 -0.13
C ASP A 43 -0.53 -4.41 0.16
N ASN A 44 -1.44 -3.52 0.51
CA ASN A 44 -2.81 -3.91 0.85
C ASN A 44 -3.53 -4.51 -0.35
N GLU A 45 -3.36 -3.92 -1.54
CA GLU A 45 -3.91 -4.48 -2.78
C GLU A 45 -3.29 -5.83 -3.09
N ALA A 46 -1.97 -5.94 -3.07
CA ALA A 46 -1.26 -7.17 -3.41
C ALA A 46 -1.59 -8.32 -2.44
N ILE A 47 -1.68 -8.03 -1.14
CA ILE A 47 -2.12 -8.98 -0.12
C ILE A 47 -3.55 -9.45 -0.39
N GLN A 48 -4.45 -8.53 -0.76
CA GLN A 48 -5.84 -8.89 -1.08
C GLN A 48 -5.90 -9.82 -2.30
N PHE A 49 -5.15 -9.52 -3.37
CA PHE A 49 -5.02 -10.40 -4.54
C PHE A 49 -4.55 -11.80 -4.17
N VAL A 50 -3.54 -11.93 -3.29
CA VAL A 50 -3.04 -13.24 -2.85
C VAL A 50 -4.11 -13.98 -2.06
N ARG A 51 -4.81 -13.32 -1.13
CA ARG A 51 -5.88 -13.96 -0.35
C ARG A 51 -7.02 -14.45 -1.24
N ASP A 52 -7.45 -13.62 -2.19
CA ASP A 52 -8.50 -13.97 -3.15
C ASP A 52 -8.05 -15.10 -4.07
N HIS A 53 -6.77 -15.12 -4.49
CA HIS A 53 -6.22 -16.21 -5.29
C HIS A 53 -6.32 -17.56 -4.59
N TYR A 54 -5.94 -17.62 -3.31
CA TYR A 54 -6.03 -18.85 -2.53
C TYR A 54 -7.47 -19.30 -2.28
N LEU A 55 -8.34 -18.34 -1.98
CA LEU A 55 -9.74 -18.60 -1.68
C LEU A 55 -10.53 -19.08 -2.91
N PHE A 56 -10.26 -18.54 -4.10
CA PHE A 56 -11.08 -18.81 -5.29
C PHE A 56 -10.41 -19.71 -6.33
N TYR A 57 -9.08 -19.76 -6.41
CA TYR A 57 -8.37 -20.38 -7.53
C TYR A 57 -7.38 -21.48 -7.15
N ALA A 58 -6.76 -21.43 -5.96
CA ALA A 58 -5.75 -22.41 -5.57
C ALA A 58 -6.35 -23.63 -4.84
N ASN A 59 -6.79 -23.45 -3.59
CA ASN A 59 -7.17 -24.57 -2.71
C ASN A 59 -8.48 -24.34 -1.95
N GLY A 60 -9.18 -23.23 -2.20
CA GLY A 60 -10.44 -22.92 -1.52
C GLY A 60 -10.26 -22.52 -0.06
N GLU A 61 -9.04 -22.15 0.35
CA GLU A 61 -8.68 -21.93 1.75
C GLU A 61 -8.41 -20.46 2.03
N ALA A 62 -8.94 -19.97 3.15
CA ALA A 62 -8.54 -18.67 3.68
C ALA A 62 -7.11 -18.73 4.22
N VAL A 63 -6.24 -17.82 3.76
CA VAL A 63 -4.85 -17.73 4.18
C VAL A 63 -4.55 -16.37 4.79
N GLN A 64 -3.57 -16.31 5.70
CA GLN A 64 -2.92 -15.07 6.04
C GLN A 64 -1.75 -14.85 5.07
N ALA A 65 -1.59 -13.63 4.59
CA ALA A 65 -0.51 -13.26 3.68
C ALA A 65 0.14 -11.97 4.17
N THR A 66 1.47 -11.96 4.17
CA THR A 66 2.31 -10.80 4.50
C THR A 66 3.40 -10.64 3.46
N VAL A 67 3.71 -9.40 3.08
CA VAL A 67 4.78 -9.12 2.12
C VAL A 67 6.12 -9.32 2.82
N ALA A 68 6.93 -10.23 2.27
CA ALA A 68 8.29 -10.51 2.74
C ALA A 68 9.32 -9.64 2.02
N SER A 69 9.18 -9.49 0.69
CA SER A 69 10.08 -8.65 -0.10
C SER A 69 9.45 -8.21 -1.42
N ARG A 70 9.93 -7.09 -1.95
CA ARG A 70 9.65 -6.64 -3.32
C ARG A 70 10.90 -6.79 -4.17
N GLY A 71 10.74 -7.34 -5.37
CA GLY A 71 11.80 -7.31 -6.37
C GLY A 71 11.69 -6.08 -7.27
N GLU A 72 12.60 -5.98 -8.23
CA GLU A 72 12.60 -4.92 -9.23
C GLU A 72 11.57 -5.18 -10.33
N TYR A 73 11.05 -4.10 -10.92
CA TYR A 73 10.15 -4.23 -12.07
C TYR A 73 10.87 -4.83 -13.27
N ILE A 74 10.23 -5.82 -13.90
CA ILE A 74 10.77 -6.53 -15.04
C ILE A 74 10.15 -5.93 -16.31
N GLU A 75 10.81 -4.92 -16.89
CA GLU A 75 10.31 -4.18 -18.06
C GLU A 75 9.91 -5.08 -19.23
N LYS A 76 10.77 -6.05 -19.56
CA LYS A 76 10.54 -7.01 -20.65
C LYS A 76 9.23 -7.79 -20.49
N ARG A 77 8.74 -7.97 -19.26
CA ARG A 77 7.54 -8.75 -18.95
C ARG A 77 6.38 -7.89 -18.45
N GLY A 78 6.60 -6.58 -18.28
CA GLY A 78 5.59 -5.67 -17.77
C GLY A 78 5.09 -6.02 -16.36
N CYS A 79 5.93 -6.61 -15.51
CA CYS A 79 5.49 -7.16 -14.24
C CYS A 79 6.39 -6.81 -13.06
N TYR A 80 5.78 -6.82 -11.87
CA TYR A 80 6.40 -6.48 -10.60
C TYR A 80 6.36 -7.71 -9.66
N PRO A 81 7.50 -8.35 -9.34
CA PRO A 81 7.56 -9.50 -8.46
C PRO A 81 7.47 -9.10 -6.98
N ILE A 82 6.60 -9.77 -6.23
CA ILE A 82 6.43 -9.58 -4.78
C ILE A 82 6.42 -10.95 -4.12
N THR A 83 7.27 -11.12 -3.10
CA THR A 83 7.37 -12.33 -2.28
C THR A 83 6.48 -12.19 -1.06
N PHE A 84 5.70 -13.22 -0.76
CA PHE A 84 4.82 -13.29 0.39
C PHE A 84 5.16 -14.46 1.28
N GLU A 85 5.04 -14.26 2.58
CA GLU A 85 4.83 -15.34 3.53
C GLU A 85 3.34 -15.61 3.63
N ILE A 86 2.97 -16.88 3.45
CA ILE A 86 1.59 -17.35 3.41
C ILE A 86 1.41 -18.40 4.48
N ILE A 87 0.45 -18.16 5.37
CA ILE A 87 0.10 -19.05 6.46
C ILE A 87 -1.30 -19.60 6.19
N SER A 88 -1.37 -20.90 5.93
CA SER A 88 -2.64 -21.62 5.78
C SER A 88 -3.42 -21.64 7.10
N SER A 89 -4.72 -21.96 7.04
CA SER A 89 -5.57 -22.16 8.21
C SER A 89 -5.05 -23.29 9.12
N SER A 90 -4.36 -24.28 8.55
CA SER A 90 -3.68 -25.35 9.30
C SER A 90 -2.39 -24.91 10.00
N GLY A 91 -1.97 -23.65 9.85
CA GLY A 91 -0.73 -23.12 10.41
C GLY A 91 0.53 -23.42 9.60
N ARG A 92 0.42 -24.16 8.49
CA ARG A 92 1.55 -24.38 7.57
C ARG A 92 1.95 -23.07 6.91
N LYS A 93 3.25 -22.77 6.97
CA LYS A 93 3.86 -21.59 6.36
C LYS A 93 4.51 -21.96 5.03
N SER A 94 4.41 -21.06 4.07
CA SER A 94 5.11 -21.15 2.79
C SER A 94 5.50 -19.76 2.30
N THR A 95 6.56 -19.69 1.50
CA THR A 95 7.00 -18.45 0.86
C THR A 95 6.80 -18.58 -0.64
N LYS A 96 6.09 -17.63 -1.25
CA LYS A 96 5.83 -17.63 -2.70
C LYS A 96 6.03 -16.26 -3.31
N THR A 97 6.49 -16.25 -4.55
CA THR A 97 6.63 -15.01 -5.34
C THR A 97 5.51 -14.94 -6.36
N PHE A 98 4.78 -13.84 -6.33
CA PHE A 98 3.75 -13.51 -7.32
C PHE A 98 4.19 -12.35 -8.19
N TYR A 99 3.80 -12.39 -9.45
CA TYR A 99 4.12 -11.37 -10.43
C TYR A 99 2.86 -10.60 -10.77
N PHE A 100 2.85 -9.32 -10.43
CA PHE A 100 1.74 -8.41 -10.67
C PHE A 100 1.95 -7.67 -11.97
N TYR A 101 0.93 -7.59 -12.80
CA TYR A 101 0.98 -6.88 -14.07
C TYR A 101 -0.36 -6.19 -14.34
N LYS A 102 -0.38 -5.22 -15.26
CA LYS A 102 -1.62 -4.70 -15.81
C LYS A 102 -1.95 -5.44 -17.10
N ASN A 103 -3.17 -5.92 -17.22
CA ASN A 103 -3.66 -6.46 -18.50
C ASN A 103 -3.92 -5.33 -19.51
N GLU A 104 -4.34 -5.68 -20.73
CA GLU A 104 -4.62 -4.72 -21.81
C GLU A 104 -5.71 -3.70 -21.45
N SER A 105 -6.62 -4.05 -20.53
CA SER A 105 -7.66 -3.16 -20.00
C SER A 105 -7.17 -2.27 -18.85
N GLY A 106 -5.89 -2.35 -18.48
CA GLY A 106 -5.29 -1.61 -17.37
C GLY A 106 -5.64 -2.15 -15.98
N LYS A 107 -6.32 -3.31 -15.89
CA LYS A 107 -6.65 -3.96 -14.61
C LYS A 107 -5.45 -4.73 -14.09
N VAL A 108 -5.29 -4.74 -12.77
CA VAL A 108 -4.23 -5.48 -12.09
C VAL A 108 -4.58 -6.97 -12.07
N GLU A 109 -3.64 -7.78 -12.53
CA GLU A 109 -3.69 -9.23 -12.48
C GLU A 109 -2.43 -9.78 -11.84
N MET A 110 -2.51 -11.03 -11.40
CA MET A 110 -1.44 -11.71 -10.67
C MET A 110 -1.24 -13.11 -11.25
N ARG A 111 0.01 -13.54 -11.34
CA ARG A 111 0.37 -14.92 -11.69
C ARG A 111 1.46 -15.47 -10.78
N GLU A 112 1.35 -16.76 -10.49
CA GLU A 112 2.43 -17.57 -9.92
C GLU A 112 3.29 -18.12 -11.06
N PHE A 113 4.61 -18.21 -10.86
CA PHE A 113 5.55 -18.87 -11.78
C PHE A 113 6.34 -19.93 -11.02
#